data_AF-A0A859QC63-F1
#
_entry.id   AF-A0A859QC63-F1
#
_cell.length_a   1.000
_cell.length_b   1.000
_cell.length_c   1.000
_cell.angle_alpha   90.00
_cell.angle_beta   90.00
_cell.angle_gamma   90.00
#
_symmetry.space_group_name_H-M   'P 1'
#
loop_
_entity.id
_entity.type
_entity.pdbx_description
1 polymer ?
#
loop_
_entity_poly.entity_id
_entity_poly.type
_entity_poly.pdbx_seq_one_letter_code
_entity_poly.pdbx_strand_id
1 'polypeptide(L)'
;MGKSHPIALRVRVVAFVEEGHSHREAARHFRVSPRFVNNLMILKRATGSLAPRRQGHLGGGKLNAHDAWMRERLAENGELTLDELCVELAGRGVLVHRSNVGRFLHRLGLSHKKKPAGKRASTPGDRASP
;
A
#
# COMPACT_ATOMS: atom_id res chain seq x y z
N MET A 1 4.32 -15.54 3.71
CA MET A 1 4.36 -15.99 2.29
C MET A 1 5.81 -16.01 1.84
N GLY A 2 6.24 -17.08 1.18
CA GLY A 2 7.61 -17.19 0.65
C GLY A 2 7.84 -16.27 -0.56
N LYS A 3 9.10 -15.89 -0.78
CA LYS A 3 9.51 -15.11 -1.95
C LYS A 3 9.18 -15.88 -3.23
N SER A 4 8.72 -15.16 -4.24
CA SER A 4 8.50 -15.75 -5.57
C SER A 4 9.82 -16.27 -6.16
N HIS A 5 9.74 -17.36 -6.94
CA HIS A 5 10.90 -17.83 -7.69
C HIS A 5 11.44 -16.74 -8.63
N PRO A 6 12.78 -16.67 -8.82
CA PRO A 6 13.39 -15.69 -9.72
C PRO A 6 12.82 -15.74 -11.13
N ILE A 7 12.75 -14.58 -11.80
CA ILE A 7 12.23 -14.48 -13.17
C ILE A 7 13.02 -15.35 -14.16
N ALA A 8 14.34 -15.44 -13.98
CA ALA A 8 15.19 -16.28 -14.82
C ALA A 8 14.80 -17.76 -14.77
N LEU A 9 14.40 -18.28 -13.59
CA LEU A 9 13.92 -19.66 -13.47
C LEU A 9 12.59 -19.85 -14.21
N ARG A 10 11.69 -18.87 -14.09
CA ARG A 10 10.37 -18.90 -14.73
C ARG A 10 10.50 -18.88 -16.26
N VAL A 11 11.41 -18.08 -16.80
CA VAL A 11 11.71 -18.03 -18.24
C VAL A 11 12.21 -19.38 -18.74
N ARG A 12 13.19 -20.00 -18.06
CA ARG A 12 13.73 -21.29 -18.48
C ARG A 12 12.71 -22.43 -18.42
N VAL A 13 11.88 -22.47 -17.37
CA VAL A 13 10.82 -23.47 -17.24
C VAL A 13 9.82 -23.37 -18.38
N VAL A 14 9.47 -22.15 -18.78
CA VAL A 14 8.54 -21.91 -19.88
C VAL A 14 9.14 -22.31 -21.21
N ALA A 15 10.38 -21.90 -21.50
CA ALA A 15 11.08 -22.27 -22.73
C ALA A 15 11.13 -23.80 -22.90
N PHE A 16 11.50 -24.53 -21.84
CA PHE A 16 11.55 -25.98 -21.84
C PHE A 16 10.18 -26.64 -22.12
N VAL A 17 9.08 -26.06 -21.61
CA VAL A 17 7.73 -26.57 -21.93
C VAL A 17 7.34 -26.25 -23.38
N GLU A 18 7.76 -25.10 -23.90
CA GLU A 18 7.50 -24.69 -25.28
C GLU A 18 8.33 -25.47 -26.31
N GLU A 19 9.48 -26.00 -25.91
CA GLU A 19 10.26 -26.98 -26.67
C GLU A 19 9.54 -28.34 -26.82
N GLY A 20 8.38 -28.53 -26.18
CA GLY A 20 7.51 -29.70 -26.34
C GLY A 20 7.53 -30.66 -25.16
N HIS A 21 8.27 -30.36 -24.09
CA HIS A 21 8.32 -31.20 -22.90
C HIS A 21 7.07 -31.05 -22.02
N SER A 22 6.69 -32.13 -21.35
CA SER A 22 5.55 -32.13 -20.43
C SER A 22 5.84 -31.31 -19.17
N HIS A 23 4.78 -30.82 -18.52
CA HIS A 23 4.92 -30.08 -17.25
C HIS A 23 5.59 -30.92 -16.14
N ARG A 24 5.43 -32.26 -16.17
CA ARG A 24 6.05 -33.17 -15.19
C ARG A 24 7.55 -33.32 -15.44
N GLU A 25 7.97 -33.38 -16.69
CA GLU A 25 9.39 -33.39 -17.07
C GLU A 25 10.06 -32.07 -16.68
N ALA A 26 9.42 -30.94 -17.00
CA ALA A 26 9.91 -29.63 -16.58
C ALA A 26 10.07 -29.53 -15.05
N ALA A 27 9.09 -30.02 -14.28
CA ALA A 27 9.16 -30.03 -12.83
C ALA A 27 10.37 -30.84 -12.30
N ARG A 28 10.61 -32.02 -12.87
CA ARG A 28 11.77 -32.86 -12.52
C ARG A 28 13.09 -32.21 -12.93
N HIS A 29 13.17 -31.69 -14.16
CA HIS A 29 14.37 -31.07 -14.71
C HIS A 29 14.82 -29.85 -13.88
N PHE A 30 13.89 -28.97 -13.53
CA PHE A 30 14.19 -27.75 -12.76
C PHE A 30 14.08 -27.93 -11.24
N ARG A 31 13.80 -29.15 -10.75
CA ARG A 31 13.61 -29.46 -9.32
C ARG A 31 12.58 -28.55 -8.63
N VAL A 32 11.48 -28.28 -9.33
CA VAL A 32 10.36 -27.47 -8.85
C VAL A 32 9.10 -28.32 -8.72
N SER A 33 8.09 -27.82 -8.01
CA SER A 33 6.81 -28.53 -7.91
C SER A 33 6.06 -28.52 -9.26
N PRO A 34 5.36 -29.61 -9.64
CA PRO A 34 4.47 -29.61 -10.81
C PRO A 34 3.39 -28.52 -10.76
N ARG A 35 2.91 -28.19 -9.55
CA ARG A 35 1.96 -27.10 -9.32
C ARG A 35 2.53 -25.74 -9.73
N PHE A 36 3.81 -25.48 -9.46
CA PHE A 36 4.47 -24.25 -9.89
C PHE A 36 4.50 -24.15 -11.42
N VAL A 37 4.87 -25.23 -12.11
CA VAL A 37 4.90 -25.26 -13.59
C VAL A 37 3.51 -25.02 -14.17
N ASN A 38 2.50 -25.74 -13.67
CA ASN A 38 1.11 -25.56 -14.11
C ASN A 38 0.63 -24.11 -13.92
N ASN A 39 0.82 -23.54 -12.73
CA ASN A 39 0.41 -22.16 -12.45
C ASN A 39 1.18 -21.14 -13.31
N LEU A 40 2.45 -21.41 -13.62
CA LEU A 40 3.26 -20.56 -14.47
C LEU A 40 2.75 -20.55 -15.91
N MET A 41 2.40 -21.71 -16.46
CA MET A 41 1.84 -21.82 -17.82
C MET A 41 0.43 -21.21 -17.90
N ILE A 42 -0.40 -21.38 -16.87
CA ILE A 42 -1.71 -20.70 -16.77
C ILE A 42 -1.51 -19.18 -16.77
N LEU A 43 -0.56 -18.67 -15.98
CA LEU A 43 -0.25 -17.24 -15.95
C LEU A 43 0.21 -16.74 -17.31
N LYS A 44 1.14 -17.44 -17.98
CA LYS A 44 1.62 -17.06 -19.32
C LYS A 44 0.47 -16.97 -20.31
N ARG A 45 -0.45 -17.95 -20.32
CA ARG A 45 -1.61 -17.96 -21.22
C ARG A 45 -2.60 -16.83 -20.91
N ALA A 46 -2.80 -16.52 -19.64
CA ALA A 46 -3.78 -15.51 -19.22
C ALA A 46 -3.28 -14.06 -19.39
N THR A 47 -1.99 -13.80 -19.19
CA THR A 47 -1.46 -12.42 -19.14
C THR A 47 -0.34 -12.14 -20.12
N GLY A 48 0.20 -13.17 -20.80
CA GLY A 48 1.42 -13.06 -21.61
C GLY A 48 2.69 -12.81 -20.80
N SER A 49 2.58 -12.63 -19.47
CA SER A 49 3.69 -12.22 -18.61
C SER A 49 4.14 -13.35 -17.68
N LEU A 50 5.45 -13.42 -17.46
CA LEU A 50 6.05 -14.32 -16.48
C LEU A 50 6.34 -13.63 -15.16
N ALA A 51 6.03 -12.34 -15.02
CA ALA A 51 6.24 -11.62 -13.78
C ALA A 51 5.36 -12.22 -12.66
N PRO A 52 5.91 -12.45 -11.45
CA PRO A 52 5.08 -12.84 -10.33
C PRO A 52 4.03 -11.76 -10.05
N ARG A 53 2.81 -12.18 -9.70
CA ARG A 53 1.79 -11.24 -9.22
C ARG A 53 2.32 -10.53 -7.98
N ARG A 54 1.93 -9.25 -7.82
CA ARG A 54 2.28 -8.45 -6.65
C ARG A 54 1.93 -9.21 -5.38
N GLN A 55 2.95 -9.56 -4.60
CA GLN A 55 2.77 -10.23 -3.32
C GLN A 55 2.48 -9.18 -2.24
N GLY A 56 1.48 -9.43 -1.40
CA GLY A 56 1.13 -8.57 -0.28
C GLY A 56 -0.19 -7.83 -0.45
N HIS A 57 -0.62 -7.18 0.62
CA HIS A 57 -1.85 -6.41 0.67
C HIS A 57 -1.78 -5.25 -0.33
N LEU A 58 -2.78 -5.14 -1.22
CA LEU A 58 -2.97 -3.94 -2.02
C LEU A 58 -3.30 -2.80 -1.05
N GLY A 59 -2.29 -2.03 -0.67
CA GLY A 59 -2.47 -0.87 0.21
C GLY A 59 -3.50 0.08 -0.39
N GLY A 60 -4.58 0.33 0.34
CA GLY A 60 -5.66 1.16 -0.15
C GLY A 60 -7.05 0.65 0.17
N GLY A 61 -7.42 0.67 1.45
CA GLY A 61 -8.81 0.44 1.84
C GLY A 61 -9.75 1.51 1.29
N LYS A 62 -10.95 1.61 1.88
CA LYS A 62 -12.06 2.52 1.48
C LYS A 62 -11.63 3.96 1.11
N LEU A 63 -10.54 4.46 1.68
CA LEU A 63 -10.02 5.82 1.45
C LEU A 63 -9.39 6.06 0.07
N ASN A 64 -8.96 5.03 -0.67
CA ASN A 64 -8.36 5.24 -1.99
C ASN A 64 -9.34 5.89 -2.99
N ALA A 65 -10.63 5.59 -2.90
CA ALA A 65 -11.65 6.21 -3.73
C ALA A 65 -11.86 7.71 -3.41
N HIS A 66 -11.36 8.18 -2.26
CA HIS A 66 -11.50 9.56 -1.79
C HIS A 66 -10.17 10.33 -1.84
N ASP A 67 -9.15 9.83 -2.56
CA ASP A 67 -7.85 10.49 -2.71
C ASP A 67 -7.98 11.91 -3.29
N ALA A 68 -8.63 12.02 -4.47
CA ALA A 68 -8.82 13.30 -5.15
C ALA A 68 -9.54 14.33 -4.25
N TRP A 69 -10.60 13.89 -3.58
CA TRP A 69 -11.33 14.77 -2.68
C TRP A 69 -10.49 15.20 -1.47
N MET A 70 -9.72 14.30 -0.85
CA MET A 70 -8.87 14.70 0.28
C MET A 70 -7.82 15.71 -0.16
N ARG A 71 -7.28 15.60 -1.38
CA ARG A 71 -6.33 16.56 -1.94
C ARG A 71 -6.94 17.94 -2.10
N GLU A 72 -8.13 18.02 -2.70
CA GLU A 72 -8.88 19.27 -2.85
C GLU A 72 -9.20 19.87 -1.48
N ARG A 73 -9.70 19.05 -0.56
CA ARG A 73 -10.10 19.50 0.76
C ARG A 73 -8.94 20.04 1.59
N LEU A 74 -7.77 19.40 1.53
CA LEU A 74 -6.56 19.90 2.18
C LEU A 74 -5.99 21.15 1.50
N ALA A 75 -6.17 21.30 0.18
CA ALA A 75 -5.75 22.50 -0.54
C ALA A 75 -6.62 23.72 -0.18
N GLU A 76 -7.92 23.52 0.03
CA GLU A 76 -8.87 24.57 0.44
C GLU A 76 -8.70 24.98 1.91
N ASN A 77 -8.54 23.98 2.80
CA ASN A 77 -8.69 24.17 4.24
C ASN A 77 -7.47 23.68 5.03
N GLY A 78 -6.26 24.09 4.63
CA GLY A 78 -4.94 23.58 5.09
C GLY A 78 -4.65 23.45 6.61
N GLU A 79 -5.59 23.79 7.49
CA GLU A 79 -5.53 23.63 8.96
C GLU A 79 -6.53 22.57 9.52
N LEU A 80 -7.17 21.75 8.67
CA LEU A 80 -8.07 20.68 9.13
C LEU A 80 -7.34 19.62 9.96
N THR A 81 -7.92 19.29 11.12
CA THR A 81 -7.46 18.21 11.98
C THR A 81 -7.87 16.84 11.43
N LEU A 82 -7.16 15.80 11.84
CA LEU A 82 -7.48 14.42 11.46
C LEU A 82 -8.88 13.98 11.94
N ASP A 83 -9.36 14.53 13.05
CA ASP A 83 -10.65 14.18 13.64
C ASP A 83 -11.80 14.83 12.84
N GLU A 84 -11.62 16.07 12.38
CA GLU A 84 -12.57 16.74 11.47
C GLU A 84 -12.65 16.01 10.12
N LEU A 85 -11.52 15.56 9.56
CA LEU A 85 -11.52 14.74 8.36
C LEU A 85 -12.28 13.41 8.56
N CYS A 86 -12.25 12.82 9.75
CA CYS A 86 -13.05 11.62 10.03
C CYS A 86 -14.56 11.92 10.03
N VAL A 87 -14.97 13.07 10.56
CA VAL A 87 -16.38 13.51 10.56
C VAL A 87 -16.87 13.77 9.13
N GLU A 88 -16.08 14.48 8.32
CA GLU A 88 -16.44 14.75 6.93
C GLU A 88 -16.53 13.46 6.09
N LEU A 89 -15.62 12.50 6.34
CA LEU A 89 -15.67 11.19 5.71
C LEU A 89 -16.88 10.37 6.17
N ALA A 90 -17.27 10.46 7.45
CA ALA A 90 -18.48 9.83 7.96
C ALA A 90 -19.74 10.40 7.30
N GLY A 91 -19.82 11.71 7.08
CA GLY A 91 -20.90 12.37 6.33
C GLY A 91 -21.01 11.89 4.88
N ARG A 92 -19.94 11.33 4.32
CA ARG A 92 -19.87 10.72 2.99
C ARG A 92 -20.09 9.20 2.99
N GLY A 93 -20.48 8.64 4.14
CA GLY A 93 -20.72 7.19 4.31
C GLY A 93 -19.45 6.37 4.57
N VAL A 94 -18.31 7.01 4.84
CA VAL A 94 -17.02 6.36 5.03
C VAL A 94 -16.59 6.45 6.48
N LEU A 95 -17.01 5.47 7.28
CA LEU A 95 -16.57 5.33 8.65
C LEU A 95 -15.11 4.85 8.69
N VAL A 96 -14.20 5.72 9.13
CA VAL A 96 -12.78 5.42 9.27
C VAL A 96 -12.23 5.94 10.59
N HIS A 97 -11.32 5.17 11.17
CA HIS A 97 -10.59 5.59 12.37
C HIS A 97 -9.50 6.61 12.01
N ARG A 98 -9.22 7.55 12.93
CA ARG A 98 -8.18 8.59 12.79
C ARG A 98 -6.83 8.08 12.29
N SER A 99 -6.39 6.92 12.79
CA SER A 99 -5.12 6.31 12.38
C SER A 99 -5.08 5.85 10.92
N ASN A 100 -6.24 5.53 10.32
CA ASN A 100 -6.33 5.20 8.90
C ASN A 100 -6.22 6.44 8.03
N VAL A 101 -6.85 7.55 8.44
CA VAL A 101 -6.72 8.86 7.76
C VAL A 101 -5.27 9.35 7.83
N GLY A 102 -4.63 9.28 9.00
CA GLY A 102 -3.22 9.66 9.16
C GLY A 102 -2.27 8.82 8.28
N ARG A 103 -2.41 7.48 8.25
CA ARG A 103 -1.60 6.62 7.35
C ARG A 103 -1.88 6.89 5.87
N PHE A 104 -3.12 7.25 5.53
CA PHE A 104 -3.50 7.57 4.17
C PHE A 104 -2.85 8.87 3.71
N LEU A 105 -2.97 9.96 4.48
CA LEU A 105 -2.31 11.24 4.19
C LEU A 105 -0.78 11.09 4.10
N HIS A 106 -0.16 10.30 4.99
CA HIS A 106 1.26 10.00 4.90
C HIS A 106 1.64 9.29 3.59
N ARG A 107 0.80 8.37 3.10
CA ARG A 107 1.03 7.70 1.80
C ARG A 107 0.91 8.68 0.63
N LEU A 108 0.05 9.68 0.74
CA LEU A 108 -0.14 10.71 -0.28
C LEU A 108 0.94 11.80 -0.24
N GLY A 109 1.84 11.78 0.74
CA GLY A 109 2.84 12.82 0.97
C GLY A 109 2.27 14.11 1.60
N LEU A 110 1.02 14.07 2.08
CA LEU A 110 0.27 15.21 2.59
C LEU A 110 0.29 15.30 4.13
N SER A 111 1.25 14.66 4.77
CA SER A 111 1.37 14.69 6.22
C SER A 111 1.81 16.09 6.67
N HIS A 112 0.89 16.87 7.25
CA HIS A 112 1.23 18.17 7.83
C HIS A 112 2.08 17.97 9.09
N LYS A 113 3.33 18.45 9.07
CA LYS A 113 4.18 18.50 10.26
C LYS A 113 3.71 19.65 11.13
N LYS A 114 3.22 19.37 12.35
CA LYS A 114 2.98 20.42 13.35
C LYS A 114 4.27 21.24 13.55
N LYS A 115 4.26 22.53 13.21
CA LYS A 115 5.25 23.47 13.73
C LYS A 115 4.80 23.83 15.15
N PRO A 116 5.63 23.63 16.20
CA PRO A 116 5.24 24.05 17.53
C PRO A 116 5.22 25.58 17.58
N ALA A 117 4.03 26.18 17.49
CA ALA A 117 3.81 27.57 17.84
C ALA A 117 3.88 27.69 19.38
N GLY A 118 5.09 27.58 19.92
CA GLY A 118 5.35 27.76 21.35
C GLY A 118 5.38 29.25 21.72
N LYS A 119 4.23 29.93 21.70
CA LYS A 119 4.10 31.16 22.50
C LYS A 119 3.99 30.73 23.96
N ARG A 120 5.10 30.86 24.70
CA ARG A 120 5.06 30.79 26.17
C ARG A 120 4.21 31.96 26.66
N ALA A 121 3.09 31.66 27.31
CA ALA A 121 2.45 32.62 28.19
C ALA A 121 3.40 32.84 29.37
N SER A 122 4.10 33.97 29.37
CA SER A 122 4.74 34.48 30.58
C SER A 122 3.65 34.76 31.59
N THR A 123 3.60 33.96 32.66
CA THR A 123 2.82 34.32 33.85
C THR A 123 3.66 35.34 34.63
N PRO A 124 3.22 36.59 34.85
CA PRO A 124 3.89 37.48 35.78
C PRO A 124 3.39 37.12 37.18
N GLY A 125 4.22 36.39 37.93
CA GLY A 125 3.99 36.06 39.33
C GLY A 125 5.02 36.76 40.20
N ASP A 126 4.91 38.07 40.32
CA ASP A 126 5.57 38.83 41.37
C ASP A 126 4.63 38.90 42.58
N ARG A 127 5.08 38.37 43.73
CA ARG A 127 4.88 38.96 45.05
C ARG A 127 5.65 38.18 46.13
N ALA A 128 6.73 38.81 46.60
CA ALA A 128 7.08 39.08 48.01
C ALA A 128 5.96 38.69 49.02
N SER A 129 6.15 38.03 50.16
CA SER A 129 7.07 38.17 51.32
C SER A 129 6.48 37.29 52.46
N PRO A 130 6.99 37.22 53.71
CA PRO A 130 8.23 37.78 54.28
C PRO A 130 9.28 36.73 54.67
#